data_AF-A0A3D4BM98-F1
#
_entry.id   AF-A0A3D4BM98-F1
#
_cell.length_a   1.000
_cell.length_b   1.000
_cell.length_c   1.000
_cell.angle_alpha   90.00
_cell.angle_beta   90.00
_cell.angle_gamma   90.00
#
_symmetry.space_group_name_H-M   'P 1'
#
loop_
_entity.id
_entity.type
_entity.pdbx_description
1 polymer ?
#
loop_
_entity_poly.entity_id
_entity_poly.type
_entity_poly.pdbx_seq_one_letter_code
_entity_poly.pdbx_strand_id
1 'polypeptide(L)' 'MNFTEIKPSNFSLEKYGIKDAEAHWNLNPSDLEEIAIEKNMAVRSASGAIAIDTGEFTGRSPKDRFIVEDEITKDA' A
#
# COMPACT_ATOMS: atom_id res chain seq x y z
N MET A 1 -11.35 14.30 -5.35
CA MET A 1 -10.76 15.25 -4.36
C MET A 1 -9.40 15.69 -4.87
N ASN A 2 -8.92 16.87 -4.46
CA ASN A 2 -7.54 17.30 -4.76
C ASN A 2 -6.70 17.09 -3.51
N PHE A 3 -5.89 16.03 -3.49
CA PHE A 3 -4.95 15.78 -2.41
C PHE A 3 -3.64 16.54 -2.65
N THR A 4 -2.97 16.93 -1.57
CA THR A 4 -1.65 17.57 -1.67
C THR A 4 -0.58 16.49 -1.68
N GLU A 5 -0.03 16.22 -2.86
CA GLU A 5 1.01 15.22 -3.05
C GLU A 5 2.41 15.83 -3.01
N ILE A 6 3.34 15.15 -2.34
CA ILE A 6 4.76 15.54 -2.33
C ILE A 6 5.52 14.59 -3.24
N LYS A 7 5.71 15.02 -4.48
CA LYS A 7 6.33 14.21 -5.53
C LYS A 7 7.86 14.29 -5.48
N PRO A 8 8.59 13.17 -5.35
CA PRO A 8 10.06 13.18 -5.40
C PRO A 8 10.56 13.45 -6.83
N SER A 9 11.82 13.87 -6.96
CA SER A 9 12.44 14.18 -8.26
C SER A 9 12.59 12.97 -9.20
N ASN A 10 12.66 11.75 -8.67
CA ASN A 10 12.65 10.49 -9.45
C ASN A 10 11.40 9.66 -9.14
N PHE A 11 10.24 10.14 -9.57
CA PHE A 11 8.95 9.53 -9.28
C PHE A 11 8.49 8.46 -10.30
N SER A 12 9.21 8.23 -11.40
CA SER A 12 8.70 7.27 -12.40
C SER A 12 8.73 5.83 -11.88
N LEU A 13 7.64 5.09 -12.12
CA LEU A 13 7.52 3.66 -11.81
C LEU A 13 7.93 2.75 -12.98
N GLU A 14 8.25 3.31 -14.15
CA GLU A 14 8.56 2.54 -15.36
C GLU A 14 9.73 1.57 -15.18
N LYS A 15 10.72 1.96 -14.37
CA LYS A 15 11.87 1.10 -14.01
C LYS A 15 11.48 -0.20 -13.32
N TYR A 16 10.28 -0.25 -12.71
CA TYR A 16 9.71 -1.44 -12.08
C TYR A 16 8.71 -2.17 -13.00
N GLY A 17 8.58 -1.74 -14.25
CA GLY A 17 7.67 -2.33 -15.24
C GLY A 17 6.23 -1.83 -15.17
N ILE A 18 5.91 -0.88 -14.28
CA ILE A 18 4.56 -0.31 -14.14
C ILE A 18 4.41 0.87 -15.11
N LYS A 19 3.44 0.78 -16.02
CA LYS A 19 3.12 1.79 -17.03
C LYS A 19 1.68 2.27 -16.87
N ASP A 20 1.41 3.51 -17.27
CA ASP A 20 0.07 4.11 -17.32
C ASP A 20 -0.71 4.06 -15.98
N ALA A 21 0.02 4.10 -14.85
CA ALA A 21 -0.57 4.05 -13.52
C ALA A 21 -0.88 5.44 -12.98
N GLU A 22 -2.03 5.58 -12.33
CA GLU A 22 -2.31 6.68 -11.41
C GLU A 22 -1.57 6.42 -10.10
N ALA A 23 -0.52 7.18 -9.83
CA ALA A 23 0.33 7.02 -8.66
C ALA A 23 0.23 8.25 -7.75
N HIS A 24 -0.19 8.04 -6.51
CA HIS A 24 -0.24 9.07 -5.47
C HIS A 24 1.03 9.04 -4.60
N TRP A 25 1.73 10.16 -4.50
CA TRP A 25 3.03 10.22 -3.81
C TRP A 25 2.94 10.91 -2.45
N ASN A 26 3.40 10.23 -1.40
CA ASN A 26 3.57 10.79 -0.06
C ASN A 26 2.32 11.54 0.45
N LEU A 27 1.15 10.93 0.28
CA LEU A 27 -0.11 11.45 0.79
C LEU A 27 -0.08 11.62 2.31
N ASN A 28 -0.81 12.61 2.82
CA ASN A 28 -0.99 12.74 4.26
C ASN A 28 -1.86 11.57 4.80
N PRO A 29 -1.70 11.20 6.07
CA PRO A 29 -2.54 10.17 6.69
C PRO A 29 -4.05 10.44 6.56
N SER A 30 -4.48 11.71 6.65
CA SER A 30 -5.88 12.11 6.47
C SER A 30 -6.40 11.84 5.06
N ASP A 31 -5.55 12.05 4.05
CA ASP A 31 -5.90 11.82 2.65
C ASP A 31 -6.06 10.31 2.39
N LEU A 32 -5.16 9.49 2.97
CA LEU A 32 -5.23 8.03 2.92
C LEU A 32 -6.50 7.48 3.60
N GLU A 33 -6.85 8.03 4.76
CA GLU A 33 -8.09 7.69 5.48
C GLU A 33 -9.32 7.96 4.61
N GLU A 34 -9.42 9.15 4.03
CA GLU A 34 -10.58 9.52 3.22
C GLU A 34 -10.70 8.63 1.98
N ILE A 35 -9.60 8.37 1.27
CA ILE A 35 -9.57 7.46 0.12
C ILE A 35 -10.05 6.05 0.53
N ALA A 36 -9.62 5.54 1.68
CA ALA A 36 -10.01 4.22 2.15
C ALA A 36 -11.52 4.12 2.45
N ILE A 37 -12.09 5.18 3.04
CA ILE A 37 -13.53 5.25 3.34
C ILE A 37 -14.33 5.41 2.04
N GLU A 38 -13.93 6.31 1.13
CA GLU A 38 -14.59 6.51 -0.17
C GLU A 38 -14.61 5.24 -1.02
N LYS A 39 -13.55 4.44 -0.95
CA LYS A 39 -13.47 3.14 -1.64
C LYS A 39 -14.20 2.01 -0.93
N ASN A 40 -14.89 2.28 0.18
CA ASN A 40 -15.53 1.28 1.05
C ASN A 40 -14.55 0.20 1.54
N MET A 41 -13.27 0.55 1.69
CA MET A 41 -12.23 -0.34 2.20
C MET A 41 -12.03 -0.19 3.72
N ALA A 42 -12.57 0.87 4.31
CA ALA A 42 -12.50 1.14 5.75
C ALA A 42 -13.80 1.80 6.25
N VAL A 43 -14.07 1.67 7.54
CA VAL A 43 -15.16 2.37 8.23
C VAL A 43 -14.61 3.17 9.41
N ARG A 44 -15.21 4.32 9.70
CA ARG A 44 -14.83 5.13 10.88
C ARG A 44 -15.50 4.54 12.13
N SER A 45 -14.68 4.16 13.10
CA SER A 45 -15.16 3.66 14.40
C SER A 45 -15.64 4.81 15.31
N ALA A 46 -16.29 4.46 16.42
CA ALA A 46 -16.77 5.44 17.39
C ALA A 46 -15.66 6.29 18.03
N SER A 47 -14.42 5.80 18.07
CA SER A 47 -13.26 6.55 18.57
C SER A 47 -12.64 7.48 17.52
N GLY A 48 -13.14 7.46 16.29
CA GLY A 48 -12.60 8.22 15.17
C GLY A 48 -11.50 7.50 14.38
N ALA A 49 -10.94 6.39 14.90
CA ALA A 49 -10.00 5.57 14.15
C ALA A 49 -10.70 4.80 13.02
N ILE A 50 -10.01 4.53 11.92
CA ILE A 50 -10.51 3.60 10.91
C ILE A 50 -10.39 2.14 11.35
N ALA A 51 -11.39 1.35 10.99
CA ALA A 51 -11.39 -0.10 11.13
C ALA A 51 -11.52 -0.73 9.73
N ILE A 52 -10.78 -1.83 9.52
CA ILE A 52 -10.78 -2.60 8.27
C ILE A 52 -11.02 -4.07 8.58
N ASP A 53 -11.51 -4.81 7.59
CA ASP A 53 -11.64 -6.27 7.64
C ASP A 53 -10.73 -6.87 6.56
N THR A 54 -9.79 -7.74 6.95
CA THR A 54 -8.87 -8.42 6.03
C THR A 54 -9.45 -9.72 5.46
N GLY A 55 -10.71 -10.04 5.79
CA GLY A 55 -11.43 -11.20 5.30
C GLY A 55 -10.84 -12.51 5.84
N GLU A 56 -10.60 -13.46 4.94
CA GLU A 56 -10.07 -14.80 5.28
C GLU A 56 -8.69 -14.74 5.95
N PHE A 57 -7.84 -13.79 5.52
CA PHE A 57 -6.44 -13.71 5.96
C PHE A 57 -6.29 -12.77 7.16
N THR A 58 -6.59 -13.28 8.35
CA THR A 58 -6.53 -12.53 9.63
C THR A 58 -5.16 -12.61 10.32
N GLY A 59 -4.18 -13.28 9.71
CA GLY A 59 -2.84 -13.49 10.26
C GLY A 59 -1.80 -13.78 9.19
N ARG A 60 -0.62 -14.22 9.61
CA ARG A 60 0.47 -14.58 8.69
C ARG A 60 0.14 -15.90 7.98
N SER A 61 0.61 -16.03 6.74
CA SER A 61 0.66 -17.30 5.99
C SER A 61 2.11 -17.73 5.77
N PRO A 62 2.79 -18.34 6.77
CA PRO A 62 4.22 -18.63 6.68
C PRO A 62 4.61 -19.55 5.51
N LYS A 63 3.67 -20.38 5.04
CA LYS A 63 3.89 -21.32 3.92
C LYS A 63 3.95 -20.64 2.55
N ASP A 64 3.45 -19.41 2.44
CA ASP A 64 3.44 -18.66 1.18
C ASP A 64 4.63 -17.68 1.07
N ARG A 65 5.55 -17.73 2.04
CA ARG A 65 6.77 -16.93 2.02
C ARG A 65 7.89 -17.67 1.30
N PHE A 66 8.30 -17.14 0.15
CA PHE A 66 9.44 -17.62 -0.63
C PHE A 66 10.57 -16.58 -0.62
N ILE A 67 11.80 -17.06 -0.75
CA ILE A 67 12.99 -16.24 -0.96
C ILE A 67 13.56 -16.68 -2.30
N VAL A 68 13.87 -15.72 -3.17
CA VAL A 68 14.53 -16.02 -4.46
C VAL A 68 15.93 -16.53 -4.16
N GLU A 69 16.25 -17.72 -4.65
CA GLU A 69 17.60 -18.29 -4.59
C GLU A 69 18.44 -17.71 -5.73
N ASP A 70 19.44 -16.92 -5.38
CA ASP A 70 20.40 -16.30 -6.30
C ASP A 70 21.82 -16.30 -5.71
N GLU A 71 22.78 -15.71 -6.42
CA GLU A 71 24.18 -15.66 -5.98
C GLU A 71 24.40 -14.95 -4.63
N ILE A 72 23.47 -14.09 -4.21
CA ILE A 72 23.51 -13.36 -2.95
C ILE A 72 22.86 -14.17 -1.83
N THR A 73 21.78 -14.91 -2.13
CA THR A 73 20.93 -15.56 -1.12
C THR A 73 21.17 -17.06 -0.94
N LYS A 74 21.84 -17.74 -1.87
CA LYS A 74 22.03 -19.21 -1.85
C LYS A 74 22.74 -19.75 -0.60
N ASP A 75 23.64 -18.97 -0.01
CA ASP A 75 24.50 -19.37 1.13
C ASP A 75 24.15 -18.61 2.43
N ALA A 76 23.02 -17.89 2.46
CA ALA A 76 22.61 -17.05 3.58
C ALA A 76 22.02 -17.83 4.78
#